data_AF-A0A7V5XCA3-F1
#
_entry.id   AF-A0A7V5XCA3-F1
#
_cell.length_a   1.000
_cell.length_b   1.000
_cell.length_c   1.000
_cell.angle_alpha   90.00
_cell.angle_beta   90.00
_cell.angle_gamma   90.00
#
_symmetry.space_group_name_H-M   'P 1'
#
loop_
_entity.id
_entity.type
_entity.pdbx_description
1 polymer ?
#
loop_
_entity_poly.entity_id
_entity_poly.type
_entity_poly.pdbx_seq_one_letter_code
_entity_poly.pdbx_strand_id
1 'polypeptide(L)'
;MRELGNLYTAALPAWVAAGFTDAFERGDELAGQEILMVGYGSGDAADAIPARVVQDWQQAARAINFSDALVPFIDLSFDQYREIREKGRIAQLKYEPRSEFIVERVGTESAASFQDAGIEYYRYIQ
;
A
#
# COMPACT_ATOMS: atom_id res chain seq x y z
N MET A 1 3.73 -10.11 -0.86
CA MET A 1 3.77 -9.80 0.60
C MET A 1 5.15 -9.84 1.23
N ARG A 2 6.01 -10.82 0.93
CA ARG A 2 7.39 -10.86 1.47
C ARG A 2 8.20 -9.58 1.18
N GLU A 3 7.86 -8.88 0.10
CA GLU A 3 8.55 -7.67 -0.38
C GLU A 3 8.11 -6.37 0.33
N LEU A 4 6.98 -6.36 1.06
CA LEU A 4 6.38 -5.14 1.60
C LEU A 4 6.61 -4.94 3.11
N GLY A 5 6.95 -6.01 3.84
CA GLY A 5 7.00 -5.97 5.30
C GLY A 5 5.60 -5.81 5.93
N ASN A 6 5.52 -5.13 7.08
CA ASN A 6 4.28 -4.91 7.81
C ASN A 6 3.59 -3.62 7.37
N LEU A 7 2.40 -3.74 6.76
CA LEU A 7 1.57 -2.63 6.28
C LEU A 7 0.44 -2.24 7.25
N TYR A 8 0.50 -2.71 8.51
CA TYR A 8 -0.55 -2.49 9.52
C TYR A 8 -1.93 -2.88 9.01
N THR A 9 -2.87 -1.93 8.96
CA THR A 9 -4.27 -2.16 8.55
C THR A 9 -4.39 -2.70 7.12
N ALA A 10 -3.44 -2.37 6.24
CA ALA A 10 -3.41 -2.85 4.87
C ALA A 10 -2.79 -4.25 4.73
N ALA A 11 -2.23 -4.85 5.79
CA ALA A 11 -1.57 -6.16 5.72
C ALA A 11 -2.55 -7.27 5.31
N LEU A 12 -3.74 -7.33 5.92
CA LEU A 12 -4.73 -8.37 5.60
C LEU A 12 -5.23 -8.27 4.15
N PRO A 13 -5.71 -7.11 3.66
CA PRO A 13 -6.08 -6.96 2.25
C PRO A 13 -4.94 -7.28 1.28
N ALA A 14 -3.71 -6.88 1.59
CA ALA A 14 -2.56 -7.15 0.74
C ALA A 14 -2.19 -8.64 0.71
N TRP A 15 -2.34 -9.37 1.82
CA TRP A 15 -2.22 -10.84 1.84
C TRP A 15 -3.30 -11.52 0.99
N VAL A 16 -4.55 -11.05 1.07
CA VAL A 16 -5.64 -11.55 0.23
C VAL A 16 -5.31 -11.29 -1.24
N ALA A 17 -5.00 -10.05 -1.62
CA ALA A 17 -4.65 -9.70 -3.00
C ALA A 17 -3.47 -10.54 -3.54
N ALA A 18 -2.42 -10.71 -2.75
CA ALA A 18 -1.27 -11.52 -3.13
C ALA A 18 -1.62 -13.00 -3.30
N GLY A 19 -2.41 -13.59 -2.38
CA GLY A 19 -2.82 -14.99 -2.47
C GLY A 19 -3.71 -15.28 -3.68
N PHE A 20 -4.64 -14.36 -3.99
CA PHE A 20 -5.47 -14.45 -5.19
C PHE A 20 -4.65 -14.25 -6.47
N THR A 21 -3.69 -13.33 -6.48
CA THR A 21 -2.80 -13.13 -7.63
C THR A 21 -1.98 -14.39 -7.91
N ASP A 22 -1.37 -14.98 -6.89
CA ASP A 22 -0.59 -16.22 -7.00
C ASP A 22 -1.45 -17.41 -7.46
N ALA A 23 -2.65 -17.58 -6.89
CA ALA A 23 -3.58 -18.62 -7.33
C ALA A 23 -3.99 -18.45 -8.81
N PHE A 24 -4.21 -17.20 -9.25
CA PHE A 24 -4.54 -16.90 -10.64
C PHE A 24 -3.38 -17.25 -11.57
N GLU A 25 -2.15 -16.87 -11.22
CA GLU A 25 -0.94 -17.18 -11.98
C GLU A 25 -0.66 -18.69 -12.07
N ARG A 26 -0.98 -19.45 -11.01
CA ARG A 26 -0.85 -20.92 -10.98
C ARG A 26 -2.00 -21.65 -11.71
N GLY A 27 -3.07 -20.94 -12.08
CA GLY A 27 -4.25 -21.52 -12.70
C GLY A 27 -5.10 -22.36 -11.73
N ASP A 28 -5.03 -22.06 -10.43
CA ASP A 28 -5.86 -22.70 -9.42
C ASP A 28 -7.33 -22.28 -9.60
N GLU A 29 -8.27 -23.17 -9.24
CA GLU A 29 -9.70 -22.81 -9.14
C GLU A 29 -10.09 -22.66 -7.68
N LEU A 30 -10.53 -21.45 -7.31
CA LEU A 30 -10.95 -21.11 -5.96
C LEU A 30 -12.45 -20.89 -5.82
N ALA A 31 -13.21 -20.77 -6.92
CA ALA A 31 -14.64 -20.48 -6.86
C ALA A 31 -15.40 -21.53 -6.02
N GLY A 32 -16.22 -21.05 -5.10
CA GLY A 32 -16.96 -21.88 -4.15
C GLY A 32 -16.18 -22.32 -2.91
N GLN A 33 -14.85 -22.13 -2.87
CA GLN A 33 -14.04 -22.41 -1.69
C GLN A 33 -14.35 -21.41 -0.57
N GLU A 34 -14.26 -21.89 0.67
CA GLU A 34 -14.37 -21.05 1.87
C GLU A 34 -12.98 -20.62 2.32
N ILE A 35 -12.85 -19.35 2.68
CA ILE A 35 -11.64 -18.75 3.25
C ILE A 35 -11.98 -18.09 4.57
N LEU A 36 -10.99 -18.01 5.45
CA LEU A 36 -11.10 -17.26 6.70
C LEU A 36 -10.07 -16.13 6.68
N MET A 37 -10.53 -14.90 6.76
CA MET A 37 -9.69 -13.73 6.88
C MET A 37 -9.63 -13.33 8.35
N VAL A 38 -8.42 -13.20 8.90
CA VAL A 38 -8.23 -12.84 10.32
C VAL A 38 -7.41 -11.57 10.41
N GLY A 39 -8.03 -10.52 10.96
CA GLY A 39 -7.41 -9.23 11.20
C GLY A 39 -7.12 -9.03 12.68
N TYR A 40 -6.00 -8.37 12.99
CA TYR A 40 -5.65 -7.99 14.36
C TYR A 40 -5.06 -6.58 14.40
N GLY A 41 -5.47 -5.79 15.38
CA GLY A 41 -4.90 -4.50 15.71
C GLY A 41 -4.45 -4.47 17.17
N SER A 42 -3.19 -4.10 17.42
CA SER A 42 -2.68 -3.93 18.78
C SER A 42 -3.47 -2.83 19.52
N GLY A 43 -3.94 -3.15 20.72
CA GLY A 43 -4.97 -2.40 21.45
C GLY A 43 -5.80 -3.42 22.21
N ASP A 44 -6.83 -3.96 21.56
CA ASP A 44 -7.42 -5.27 21.94
C ASP A 44 -8.23 -5.99 20.84
N ALA A 45 -8.33 -5.48 19.61
CA ALA A 45 -9.31 -5.96 18.65
C ALA A 45 -8.74 -6.97 17.64
N ALA A 46 -9.45 -8.09 17.50
CA ALA A 46 -9.30 -9.04 16.41
C ALA A 46 -10.66 -9.32 15.79
N ASP A 47 -10.69 -9.58 14.48
CA ASP A 47 -11.89 -10.01 13.78
C ASP A 47 -11.57 -11.20 12.87
N ALA A 48 -12.53 -12.11 12.76
CA ALA A 48 -12.45 -13.31 11.96
C ALA A 48 -13.65 -13.31 11.01
N ILE A 49 -13.37 -13.20 9.72
CA ILE A 49 -14.35 -13.01 8.66
C ILE A 49 -14.34 -14.24 7.76
N PRO A 50 -15.30 -15.17 7.93
CA PRO A 50 -15.53 -16.24 6.97
C PRO A 50 -16.04 -15.63 5.66
N ALA A 51 -15.45 -16.04 4.55
CA ALA A 51 -15.88 -15.63 3.23
C ALA A 51 -15.89 -16.82 2.27
N ARG A 52 -16.65 -16.69 1.19
CA ARG A 52 -16.68 -17.66 0.10
C ARG A 52 -16.21 -16.98 -1.17
N VAL A 53 -15.28 -17.62 -1.87
CA VAL A 53 -14.80 -17.12 -3.15
C VAL A 53 -15.89 -17.29 -4.20
N VAL A 54 -16.19 -16.22 -4.92
CA VAL A 54 -17.23 -16.19 -5.94
C VAL A 54 -16.71 -16.65 -7.29
N GLN A 55 -17.63 -16.92 -8.21
CA GLN A 55 -17.29 -17.10 -9.63
C GLN A 55 -16.60 -15.82 -10.17
N ASP A 56 -15.80 -15.97 -11.22
CA ASP A 56 -15.10 -14.87 -11.89
C ASP A 56 -14.11 -14.09 -11.00
N TRP A 57 -13.69 -14.66 -9.87
CA TRP A 57 -12.72 -14.02 -8.96
C TRP A 57 -11.41 -13.64 -9.65
N GLN A 58 -11.02 -14.37 -10.70
CA GLN A 58 -9.85 -14.11 -11.52
C GLN A 58 -9.89 -12.72 -12.16
N GLN A 59 -11.09 -12.22 -12.51
CA GLN A 59 -11.25 -10.88 -13.08
C GLN A 59 -10.89 -9.80 -12.05
N ALA A 60 -11.32 -9.99 -10.79
CA ALA A 60 -10.98 -9.09 -9.68
C ALA A 60 -9.49 -9.15 -9.33
N ALA A 61 -8.91 -10.35 -9.27
CA ALA A 61 -7.47 -10.53 -9.03
C ALA A 61 -6.64 -9.81 -10.10
N ARG A 62 -6.99 -9.97 -11.39
CA ARG A 62 -6.33 -9.29 -12.50
C ARG A 62 -6.48 -7.77 -12.44
N ALA A 63 -7.65 -7.26 -12.05
CA ALA A 63 -7.90 -5.82 -11.96
C ALA A 63 -7.06 -5.11 -10.88
N ILE A 64 -6.69 -5.82 -9.81
CA ILE A 64 -5.80 -5.27 -8.76
C ILE A 64 -4.39 -5.05 -9.32
N ASN A 65 -3.96 -5.88 -10.27
CA ASN A 65 -2.64 -5.82 -10.90
C ASN A 65 -1.48 -5.78 -9.88
N PHE A 66 -1.57 -6.64 -8.86
CA PHE A 66 -0.73 -6.56 -7.66
C PHE A 66 0.77 -6.68 -7.98
N SER A 67 1.17 -7.62 -8.84
CA SER A 67 2.57 -7.85 -9.20
C SER A 67 3.20 -6.63 -9.88
N ASP A 68 2.52 -6.04 -10.87
CA ASP A 68 3.01 -4.85 -11.57
C ASP A 68 3.08 -3.62 -10.66
N ALA A 69 2.15 -3.49 -9.71
CA ALA A 69 2.13 -2.40 -8.75
C ALA A 69 3.36 -2.39 -7.81
N LEU A 70 4.06 -3.54 -7.68
CA LEU A 70 5.28 -3.66 -6.88
C LEU A 70 6.57 -3.40 -7.67
N VAL A 71 6.51 -3.40 -9.00
CA VAL A 71 7.68 -3.19 -9.87
C VAL A 71 8.34 -1.81 -9.70
N PRO A 72 7.63 -0.68 -9.55
CA PRO A 72 8.29 0.60 -9.33
C PRO A 72 8.83 0.68 -7.90
N PHE A 73 10.06 0.19 -7.69
CA PHE A 73 10.78 0.32 -6.43
C PHE A 73 12.21 0.85 -6.67
N ILE A 74 12.81 1.36 -5.60
CA ILE A 74 14.21 1.76 -5.57
C ILE A 74 14.87 0.99 -4.42
N ASP A 75 15.90 0.22 -4.75
CA ASP A 75 16.74 -0.39 -3.74
C ASP A 75 17.53 0.70 -2.99
N LEU A 76 17.27 0.80 -1.69
CA LEU A 76 17.97 1.72 -0.81
C LEU A 76 19.13 1.01 -0.13
N SER A 77 20.29 1.67 -0.09
CA SER A 77 21.33 1.32 0.88
C SER A 77 20.86 1.62 2.30
N PHE A 78 21.49 0.98 3.28
CA PHE A 78 21.16 1.20 4.70
C PHE A 78 21.31 2.68 5.11
N ASP A 79 22.35 3.37 4.62
CA ASP A 79 22.54 4.79 4.92
C ASP A 79 21.44 5.66 4.32
N GLN A 80 21.00 5.37 3.09
CA GLN A 80 19.88 6.08 2.46
C GLN A 80 18.58 5.86 3.23
N TYR A 81 18.29 4.61 3.63
CA TYR A 81 17.13 4.29 4.45
C TYR A 81 17.14 5.05 5.78
N ARG A 82 18.28 5.06 6.48
CA ARG A 82 18.43 5.75 7.77
C ARG A 82 18.20 7.25 7.62
N GLU A 83 18.75 7.87 6.58
CA GLU A 83 18.57 9.30 6.36
C GLU A 83 17.11 9.67 6.08
N ILE A 84 16.41 8.91 5.23
CA ILE A 84 14.98 9.10 4.97
C ILE A 84 14.18 8.95 6.27
N ARG A 85 14.46 7.92 7.07
CA ARG A 85 13.77 7.67 8.33
C ARG A 85 13.93 8.80 9.35
N GLU A 86 15.12 9.40 9.42
CA GLU A 86 15.44 10.43 10.42
C GLU A 86 15.03 11.85 9.98
N LYS A 87 15.23 12.18 8.69
CA LYS A 87 15.06 13.54 8.18
C LYS A 87 13.83 13.72 7.31
N GLY A 88 13.18 12.62 6.90
CA GLY A 88 12.03 12.62 5.99
C GLY A 88 12.36 13.05 4.55
N ARG A 89 13.64 13.30 4.22
CA ARG A 89 14.10 13.73 2.90
C ARG A 89 15.51 13.22 2.64
N ILE A 90 15.82 12.94 1.39
CA ILE A 90 17.19 12.72 0.93
C ILE A 90 17.45 13.60 -0.30
N ALA A 91 18.70 14.02 -0.48
CA ALA A 91 19.12 14.58 -1.75
C ALA A 91 19.28 13.44 -2.76
N GLN A 92 18.54 13.51 -3.87
CA GLN A 92 18.75 12.72 -5.08
C GLN A 92 18.45 11.21 -4.98
N LEU A 93 17.21 10.84 -4.67
CA LEU A 93 16.68 9.56 -5.18
C LEU A 93 16.48 9.71 -6.69
N LYS A 94 16.89 8.70 -7.46
CA LYS A 94 16.51 8.58 -8.87
C LYS A 94 15.06 8.09 -8.98
N TYR A 95 14.14 8.86 -8.41
CA TYR A 95 12.70 8.64 -8.49
C TYR A 95 12.07 9.80 -9.23
N GLU A 96 11.29 9.49 -10.26
CA GLU A 96 10.43 10.44 -10.93
C GLU A 96 8.99 9.99 -10.69
N PRO A 97 8.17 10.81 -10.01
CA PRO A 97 6.79 10.43 -9.80
C PRO A 97 6.04 10.29 -11.13
N ARG A 98 5.18 9.28 -11.27
CA ARG A 98 4.39 9.01 -12.48
C ARG A 98 3.00 8.53 -12.13
N SER A 99 1.99 9.26 -12.61
CA SER A 99 0.57 8.93 -12.42
C SER A 99 0.17 8.69 -10.95
N GLU A 100 0.74 9.46 -10.02
CA GLU A 100 0.58 9.30 -8.58
C GLU A 100 0.34 10.64 -7.84
N PHE A 101 -0.16 10.56 -6.61
CA PHE A 101 -0.30 11.71 -5.72
C PHE A 101 0.94 11.86 -4.83
N ILE A 102 1.47 13.09 -4.76
CA ILE A 102 2.55 13.45 -3.84
C ILE A 102 2.07 14.50 -2.84
N VAL A 103 2.70 14.55 -1.67
CA VAL A 103 2.65 15.73 -0.80
C VAL A 103 3.60 16.78 -1.40
N GLU A 104 3.04 17.77 -2.10
CA GLU A 104 3.83 18.83 -2.75
C GLU A 104 4.41 19.78 -1.71
N ARG A 105 3.62 20.14 -0.70
CA ARG A 105 4.06 20.94 0.44
C ARG A 105 3.21 20.68 1.67
N VAL A 106 3.75 21.05 2.82
CA VAL A 106 3.00 21.20 4.08
C VAL A 106 2.90 22.69 4.37
N GLY A 107 1.69 23.16 4.68
CA GLY A 107 1.44 24.55 5.04
C GLY A 107 2.17 24.97 6.31
N THR A 108 2.48 26.25 6.40
CA THR A 108 3.29 26.84 7.49
C THR A 108 2.71 28.16 7.99
N GLU A 109 1.64 28.67 7.36
CA GLU A 109 1.04 29.95 7.70
C GLU A 109 0.20 29.81 8.97
N SER A 110 0.35 30.78 9.87
CA SER A 110 -0.30 30.80 11.18
C SER A 110 -0.87 32.17 11.54
N ALA A 111 -0.99 33.08 10.57
CA ALA A 111 -1.63 34.38 10.75
C ALA A 111 -3.10 34.28 11.15
N ALA A 112 -3.65 35.32 11.78
CA ALA A 112 -5.07 35.34 12.15
C ALA A 112 -6.03 35.32 10.95
N SER A 113 -5.59 35.81 9.78
CA SER A 113 -6.38 35.88 8.56
C SER A 113 -6.46 34.57 7.77
N PHE A 114 -5.48 33.68 7.96
CA PHE A 114 -5.37 32.40 7.27
C PHE A 114 -4.38 31.52 8.03
N GLN A 115 -4.72 30.25 8.24
CA GLN A 115 -3.85 29.29 8.90
C GLN A 115 -3.87 27.99 8.11
N ASP A 116 -2.70 27.54 7.67
CA ASP A 116 -2.50 26.25 7.03
C ASP A 116 -1.36 25.43 7.66
N ALA A 117 -0.82 25.88 8.79
CA ALA A 117 0.24 25.18 9.50
C ALA A 117 -0.10 23.69 9.72
N GLY A 118 0.71 22.79 9.13
CA GLY A 118 0.54 21.35 9.22
C GLY A 118 -0.44 20.73 8.21
N ILE A 119 -1.09 21.53 7.37
CA ILE A 119 -1.99 21.03 6.32
C ILE A 119 -1.17 20.56 5.13
N GLU A 120 -1.36 19.31 4.70
CA GLU A 120 -0.73 18.76 3.51
C GLU A 120 -1.45 19.20 2.23
N TYR A 121 -0.69 19.70 1.26
CA TYR A 121 -1.17 20.05 -0.07
C TYR A 121 -0.69 19.01 -1.06
N TYR A 122 -1.65 18.34 -1.69
CA TYR A 122 -1.39 17.24 -2.59
C TYR A 122 -1.40 17.68 -4.04
N ARG A 123 -0.55 17.04 -4.84
CA ARG A 123 -0.52 17.21 -6.30
C ARG A 123 -0.52 15.86 -6.97
N TYR A 124 -1.34 15.72 -8.01
CA TYR A 124 -1.27 14.59 -8.92
C TYR A 124 -0.19 14.88 -9.99
N ILE A 125 0.74 13.94 -10.16
CA ILE A 125 1.74 13.98 -11.22
C ILE A 125 1.25 13.07 -12.34
N GLN A 126 1.18 13.60 -13.56
CA GLN A 126 0.79 12.82 -14.75
C GLN A 126 1.95 11.96 -15.21
#